data_AF-A0A7J4KEB5-F1
#
_entry.id   AF-A0A7J4KEB5-F1
#
_cell.length_a   1.000
_cell.length_b   1.000
_cell.length_c   1.000
_cell.angle_alpha   90.00
_cell.angle_beta   90.00
_cell.angle_gamma   90.00
#
_symmetry.space_group_name_H-M   'P 1'
#
loop_
_entity.id
_entity.type
_entity.pdbx_description
1 polymer ?
#
loop_
_entity_poly.entity_id
_entity_poly.type
_entity_poly.pdbx_seq_one_letter_code
_entity_poly.pdbx_strand_id
1 'polypeptide(L)'
;MNMRVLLCSVVVVVILLSGCVQEPASDPRPALTESPGAIPEASPEIIASPADTSLAPAREPQGGELWLFPGGTCRAGDQILISVSTNLAPGNEVLIEVYSRSFGPTDKRDGSWFSGISAVVVVEEGPSGCANILRYELDTTGFAPDEYQVVISGITVPAFLETATFTLLPAG
;
A
#
# COMPACT_ATOMS: atom_id res chain seq x y z
N MET A 1 -34.41 21.12 -30.18
CA MET A 1 -33.55 21.29 -28.98
C MET A 1 -32.26 20.53 -29.26
N ASN A 2 -31.14 21.23 -29.44
CA ASN A 2 -29.90 20.65 -29.97
C ASN A 2 -29.16 19.88 -28.86
N MET A 3 -28.88 18.60 -29.09
CA MET A 3 -28.27 17.68 -28.10
C MET A 3 -26.95 18.19 -27.52
N ARG A 4 -26.21 19.01 -28.28
CA ARG A 4 -24.99 19.69 -27.82
C ARG A 4 -25.25 20.76 -26.76
N VAL A 5 -26.36 21.50 -26.86
CA VAL A 5 -26.76 22.52 -25.89
C VAL A 5 -27.22 21.87 -24.59
N LEU A 6 -27.96 20.75 -24.68
CA LEU A 6 -28.39 19.99 -23.52
C LEU A 6 -27.18 19.42 -22.74
N LEU A 7 -26.19 18.88 -23.46
CA LEU A 7 -24.97 18.33 -22.85
C LEU A 7 -24.15 19.41 -22.12
N CYS A 8 -23.96 20.58 -22.75
CA CYS A 8 -23.25 21.69 -22.11
C CYS A 8 -23.98 22.20 -20.86
N SER A 9 -25.30 22.31 -20.91
CA SER A 9 -26.09 22.77 -19.76
C SER A 9 -26.02 21.79 -18.58
N VAL A 10 -26.05 20.48 -18.85
CA VAL A 10 -25.94 19.45 -17.80
C VAL A 10 -24.56 19.47 -17.15
N VAL A 11 -23.48 19.61 -17.93
CA VAL A 11 -22.11 19.68 -17.40
C VAL A 11 -21.90 20.93 -16.52
N VAL A 12 -22.42 22.09 -16.92
CA VAL A 12 -22.30 23.33 -16.13
C VAL A 12 -23.06 23.24 -14.80
N VAL A 13 -24.25 22.60 -14.79
CA VAL A 13 -25.03 22.41 -13.56
C VAL A 13 -24.36 21.44 -12.59
N VAL A 14 -23.71 20.38 -13.10
CA VAL A 14 -22.99 19.42 -12.25
C VAL A 14 -21.76 20.07 -11.59
N ILE A 15 -21.01 20.91 -12.31
CA ILE A 15 -19.83 21.59 -11.76
C ILE A 15 -20.19 22.61 -10.67
N LEU A 16 -21.34 23.30 -10.80
CA LEU A 16 -21.79 24.29 -9.82
C LEU A 16 -22.32 23.67 -8.52
N LEU A 17 -22.63 22.37 -8.49
CA LEU A 17 -23.19 21.67 -7.32
C LEU A 17 -22.13 20.96 -6.46
N SER A 18 -20.86 20.88 -6.89
CA SER A 18 -19.80 20.12 -6.19
C SER A 18 -18.82 20.94 -5.35
N GLY A 19 -19.20 22.15 -4.93
CA GLY A 19 -18.40 22.94 -3.99
C GLY A 19 -18.52 22.42 -2.55
N CYS A 20 -17.57 21.58 -2.11
CA CYS A 20 -17.48 21.11 -0.73
C CYS A 20 -16.46 21.89 0.11
N VAL A 21 -16.97 22.38 1.25
CA VAL A 21 -16.38 22.26 2.61
C VAL A 21 -15.04 22.96 2.90
N GLN A 22 -15.15 23.98 3.76
CA GLN A 22 -14.08 24.71 4.42
C GLN A 22 -13.60 23.95 5.68
N GLU A 23 -12.29 23.70 5.82
CA GLU A 23 -11.64 23.24 7.05
C GLU A 23 -11.60 24.35 8.13
N PRO A 24 -11.76 24.04 9.43
CA PRO A 24 -11.33 24.91 10.51
C PRO A 24 -9.93 24.55 11.05
N ALA A 25 -9.08 25.57 11.09
CA ALA A 25 -7.71 25.54 11.57
C ALA A 25 -7.58 25.41 13.10
N SER A 26 -6.42 24.89 13.49
CA SER A 26 -5.94 24.52 14.83
C SER A 26 -5.78 25.68 15.83
N ASP A 27 -5.98 25.36 17.10
CA ASP A 27 -5.91 26.18 18.34
C ASP A 27 -4.45 26.48 18.79
N PRO A 28 -4.12 27.64 19.43
CA PRO A 28 -2.78 27.95 19.92
C PRO A 28 -2.58 27.63 21.43
N ARG A 29 -1.41 27.04 21.75
CA ARG A 29 -0.84 26.83 23.10
C ARG A 29 -0.76 28.11 23.96
N PRO A 30 -0.81 27.97 25.29
CA PRO A 30 -0.05 28.85 26.18
C PRO A 30 0.96 28.12 27.10
N ALA A 31 2.19 28.65 27.00
CA ALA A 31 3.21 28.97 28.01
C ALA A 31 3.37 28.19 29.34
N LEU A 32 4.65 27.95 29.62
CA LEU A 32 5.31 27.50 30.85
C LEU A 32 5.06 28.42 32.06
N THR A 33 5.12 27.87 33.27
CA THR A 33 5.47 28.64 34.49
C THR A 33 6.26 27.77 35.47
N GLU A 34 7.31 28.40 36.00
CA GLU A 34 8.39 27.99 36.91
C GLU A 34 7.96 27.42 38.26
N SER A 35 8.88 26.71 38.97
CA SER A 35 9.60 27.19 40.20
C SER A 35 10.27 26.01 40.98
N PRO A 36 11.08 26.21 42.05
CA PRO A 36 12.46 25.71 42.09
C PRO A 36 12.81 24.80 43.31
N GLY A 37 13.93 24.08 43.20
CA GLY A 37 14.84 23.82 44.33
C GLY A 37 14.59 22.59 45.22
N ALA A 38 15.54 21.65 45.16
CA ALA A 38 16.30 21.05 46.27
C ALA A 38 16.64 19.56 46.00
N ILE A 39 17.92 19.22 46.06
CA ILE A 39 18.46 17.84 46.08
C ILE A 39 19.07 17.65 47.49
N PRO A 40 18.80 16.52 48.17
CA PRO A 40 19.88 15.56 48.49
C PRO A 40 19.39 14.10 48.36
N GLU A 41 20.02 13.26 47.54
CA GLU A 41 21.13 12.33 47.84
C GLU A 41 20.72 11.00 48.53
N ALA A 42 20.92 9.91 47.77
CA ALA A 42 21.15 8.49 48.10
C ALA A 42 20.07 7.64 48.81
N SER A 43 19.42 6.75 48.03
CA SER A 43 19.21 5.32 48.39
C SER A 43 18.77 4.53 47.15
N PRO A 44 19.41 3.41 46.75
CA PRO A 44 18.84 2.49 45.77
C PRO A 44 18.04 1.42 46.51
N GLU A 45 16.78 1.70 46.83
CA GLU A 45 15.84 0.63 47.18
C GLU A 45 15.14 0.16 45.91
N ILE A 46 15.52 -1.05 45.48
CA ILE A 46 14.81 -1.86 44.50
C ILE A 46 13.48 -2.28 45.16
N ILE A 47 12.34 -1.75 44.71
CA ILE A 47 11.04 -2.43 44.77
C ILE A 47 10.18 -2.04 43.54
N ALA A 48 9.86 -3.07 42.76
CA ALA A 48 8.66 -3.34 41.94
C ALA A 48 8.14 -2.35 40.85
N SER A 49 8.14 -2.90 39.61
CA SER A 49 7.26 -2.67 38.44
C SER A 49 5.75 -2.47 38.74
N PRO A 50 4.85 -2.24 37.74
CA PRO A 50 4.94 -1.54 36.45
C PRO A 50 3.77 -0.52 36.26
N ALA A 51 3.92 0.53 35.44
CA ALA A 51 2.74 1.20 34.86
C ALA A 51 3.06 2.01 33.61
N ASP A 52 2.38 1.63 32.53
CA ASP A 52 1.97 2.44 31.38
C ASP A 52 3.05 3.22 30.60
N THR A 53 3.82 2.47 29.81
CA THR A 53 3.99 2.89 28.42
C THR A 53 2.86 2.26 27.64
N SER A 54 1.82 3.06 27.39
CA SER A 54 0.81 2.76 26.39
C SER A 54 1.52 2.61 25.04
N LEU A 55 1.89 1.37 24.72
CA LEU A 55 2.13 0.95 23.36
C LEU A 55 0.82 1.23 22.63
N ALA A 56 0.82 2.26 21.77
CA ALA A 56 -0.16 2.34 20.71
C ALA A 56 -0.25 0.93 20.09
N PRO A 57 -1.45 0.35 19.94
CA PRO A 57 -1.54 -0.97 19.34
C PRO A 57 -0.87 -0.87 17.98
N ALA A 58 0.21 -1.65 17.79
CA ALA A 58 0.74 -1.92 16.47
C ALA A 58 -0.49 -2.34 15.65
N ARG A 59 -0.89 -1.47 14.71
CA ARG A 59 -2.06 -1.70 13.88
C ARG A 59 -1.81 -3.02 13.18
N GLU A 60 -2.49 -4.08 13.61
CA GLU A 60 -2.37 -5.37 12.94
C GLU A 60 -2.67 -5.12 11.46
N PRO A 61 -1.77 -5.54 10.55
CA PRO A 61 -2.05 -5.41 9.13
C PRO A 61 -3.40 -6.06 8.91
N GLN A 62 -4.30 -5.37 8.20
CA GLN A 62 -5.59 -5.92 7.79
C GLN A 62 -5.36 -6.90 6.63
N GLY A 63 -4.35 -7.74 6.81
CA GLY A 63 -3.57 -8.37 5.79
C GLY A 63 -4.22 -9.64 5.30
N GLY A 64 -4.26 -9.77 3.99
CA GLY A 64 -4.75 -10.96 3.33
C GLY A 64 -3.66 -12.01 3.20
N GLU A 65 -4.02 -13.27 2.97
CA GLU A 65 -3.01 -14.25 2.54
C GLU A 65 -2.68 -13.98 1.06
N LEU A 66 -1.40 -13.76 0.75
CA LEU A 66 -0.88 -13.48 -0.59
C LEU A 66 -0.19 -14.72 -1.16
N TRP A 67 -0.62 -15.12 -2.35
CA TRP A 67 -0.04 -16.22 -3.11
C TRP A 67 0.48 -15.76 -4.47
N LEU A 68 1.61 -16.32 -4.86
CA LEU A 68 2.20 -16.20 -6.18
C LEU A 68 2.19 -17.59 -6.82
N PHE A 69 1.67 -17.70 -8.04
CA PHE A 69 1.68 -18.95 -8.80
C PHE A 69 2.44 -18.77 -10.12
N PRO A 70 3.45 -19.62 -10.43
CA PRO A 70 3.84 -20.85 -9.72
C PRO A 70 4.61 -20.63 -8.40
N GLY A 71 5.04 -19.39 -8.11
CA GLY A 71 5.69 -19.02 -6.86
C GLY A 71 7.17 -19.41 -6.77
N GLY A 72 7.89 -18.79 -5.85
CA GLY A 72 9.31 -19.07 -5.58
C GLY A 72 10.26 -18.61 -6.69
N THR A 73 10.29 -19.35 -7.80
CA THR A 73 11.21 -19.14 -8.93
C THR A 73 10.47 -19.26 -10.26
N CYS A 74 10.57 -18.23 -11.09
CA CYS A 74 9.98 -18.14 -12.43
C CYS A 74 11.07 -17.83 -13.47
N ARG A 75 10.76 -17.91 -14.76
CA ARG A 75 11.63 -17.47 -15.86
C ARG A 75 11.06 -16.23 -16.53
N ALA A 76 11.93 -15.37 -17.04
CA ALA A 76 11.50 -14.22 -17.84
C ALA A 76 10.67 -14.69 -19.05
N GLY A 77 9.49 -14.09 -19.21
CA GLY A 77 8.48 -14.50 -20.20
C GLY A 77 7.37 -15.41 -19.63
N ASP A 78 7.49 -15.86 -18.38
CA ASP A 78 6.41 -16.55 -17.68
C ASP A 78 5.30 -15.57 -17.26
N GLN A 79 4.10 -16.11 -17.08
CA GLN A 79 2.98 -15.42 -16.44
C GLN A 79 2.90 -15.83 -14.97
N ILE A 80 2.85 -14.84 -14.09
CA ILE A 80 2.72 -15.04 -12.65
C ILE A 80 1.34 -14.56 -12.22
N LEU A 81 0.56 -15.44 -11.60
CA LEU A 81 -0.70 -15.04 -10.98
C LEU A 81 -0.42 -14.57 -9.54
N ILE A 82 -0.66 -13.28 -9.30
CA ILE A 82 -0.71 -12.69 -7.97
C ILE A 82 -2.16 -12.80 -7.47
N SER A 83 -2.37 -13.50 -6.36
CA SER A 83 -3.69 -13.67 -5.76
C SER A 83 -3.64 -13.29 -4.29
N VAL A 84 -4.62 -12.53 -3.80
CA VAL A 84 -4.73 -12.18 -2.38
C VAL A 84 -6.15 -12.47 -1.89
N SER A 85 -6.25 -13.12 -0.74
CA SER A 85 -7.52 -13.33 -0.02
C SER A 85 -7.63 -12.24 1.03
N THR A 86 -8.60 -11.34 0.91
CA THR A 86 -8.69 -10.12 1.71
C THR A 86 -10.07 -9.92 2.31
N ASN A 87 -10.13 -9.17 3.42
CA ASN A 87 -11.38 -8.70 4.02
C ASN A 87 -11.86 -7.36 3.44
N LEU A 88 -11.10 -6.75 2.52
CA LEU A 88 -11.51 -5.51 1.85
C LEU A 88 -12.83 -5.73 1.12
N ALA A 89 -13.70 -4.73 1.15
CA ALA A 89 -14.99 -4.79 0.46
C ALA A 89 -14.80 -4.89 -1.06
N PRO A 90 -15.70 -5.62 -1.78
CA PRO A 90 -15.69 -5.61 -3.24
C PRO A 90 -15.83 -4.18 -3.77
N GLY A 91 -15.09 -3.85 -4.83
CA GLY A 91 -15.04 -2.51 -5.40
C GLY A 91 -13.97 -1.59 -4.80
N ASN A 92 -13.32 -1.97 -3.69
CA ASN A 92 -12.14 -1.26 -3.22
C ASN A 92 -10.99 -1.42 -4.21
N GLU A 93 -10.16 -0.39 -4.32
CA GLU A 93 -8.98 -0.39 -5.19
C GLU A 93 -7.70 -0.56 -4.38
N VAL A 94 -6.77 -1.33 -4.93
CA VAL A 94 -5.40 -1.48 -4.44
C VAL A 94 -4.41 -1.17 -5.56
N LEU A 95 -3.23 -0.71 -5.18
CA LEU A 95 -2.08 -0.54 -6.04
C LEU A 95 -1.16 -1.75 -5.87
N ILE A 96 -0.88 -2.46 -6.95
CA ILE A 96 0.17 -3.46 -7.02
C ILE A 96 1.40 -2.81 -7.64
N GLU A 97 2.54 -2.95 -6.98
CA GLU A 97 3.85 -2.55 -7.48
C GLU A 97 4.76 -3.76 -7.47
N VAL A 98 5.43 -4.01 -8.58
CA VAL A 98 6.43 -5.06 -8.71
C VAL A 98 7.71 -4.40 -9.14
N TYR A 99 8.78 -4.54 -8.37
CA TYR A 99 10.07 -3.94 -8.70
C TYR A 99 11.23 -4.86 -8.35
N SER A 100 12.28 -4.77 -9.16
CA SER A 100 13.56 -5.43 -8.95
C SER A 100 14.20 -4.90 -7.67
N ARG A 101 14.65 -5.80 -6.79
CA ARG A 101 15.33 -5.44 -5.55
C ARG A 101 16.75 -4.91 -5.80
N SER A 102 17.31 -5.20 -6.97
CA SER A 102 18.61 -4.69 -7.41
C SER A 102 18.50 -3.42 -8.27
N PHE A 103 17.35 -2.73 -8.27
CA PHE A 103 17.18 -1.52 -9.06
C PHE A 103 18.24 -0.46 -8.71
N GLY A 104 18.99 -0.02 -9.72
CA GLY A 104 20.11 0.89 -9.54
C GLY A 104 20.64 1.42 -10.86
N PRO A 105 21.73 2.21 -10.82
CA PRO A 105 22.37 2.72 -12.04
C PRO A 105 22.82 1.57 -12.95
N THR A 106 22.47 1.65 -14.23
CA THR A 106 22.91 0.70 -15.26
C THR A 106 23.96 1.32 -16.17
N ASP A 107 24.81 0.50 -16.77
CA ASP A 107 25.75 0.93 -17.79
C ASP A 107 25.03 1.19 -19.12
N LYS A 108 25.54 2.12 -19.95
CA LYS A 108 24.95 2.39 -21.27
C LYS A 108 25.03 1.21 -22.25
N ARG A 109 25.81 0.18 -21.91
CA ARG A 109 25.98 -1.05 -22.68
C ARG A 109 25.01 -2.14 -22.24
N ASP A 110 24.38 -1.97 -21.08
CA ASP A 110 23.35 -2.86 -20.59
C ASP A 110 22.11 -2.76 -21.48
N GLY A 111 21.39 -3.87 -21.62
CA GLY A 111 20.13 -3.89 -22.35
C GLY A 111 19.09 -3.00 -21.68
N SER A 112 18.14 -2.51 -22.48
CA SER A 112 16.96 -1.83 -21.96
C SER A 112 15.99 -2.87 -21.41
N TRP A 113 16.20 -3.32 -20.17
CA TRP A 113 15.30 -4.23 -19.48
C TRP A 113 14.33 -3.46 -18.59
N PHE A 114 13.11 -3.98 -18.46
CA PHE A 114 12.18 -3.47 -17.46
C PHE A 114 12.60 -3.99 -16.08
N SER A 115 12.54 -3.10 -15.09
CA SER A 115 12.86 -3.40 -13.70
C SER A 115 11.64 -3.34 -12.79
N GLY A 116 10.44 -3.23 -13.37
CA GLY A 116 9.20 -3.21 -12.59
C GLY A 116 7.97 -2.75 -13.38
N ILE A 117 6.82 -2.84 -12.72
CA ILE A 117 5.50 -2.42 -13.21
C ILE A 117 4.61 -2.04 -12.03
N SER A 118 3.58 -1.22 -12.29
CA SER A 118 2.50 -0.97 -11.35
C SER A 118 1.13 -1.14 -12.01
N ALA A 119 0.13 -1.52 -11.21
CA ALA A 119 -1.24 -1.73 -11.66
C ALA A 119 -2.24 -1.39 -10.55
N VAL A 120 -3.37 -0.79 -10.91
CA VAL A 120 -4.52 -0.64 -10.00
C VAL A 120 -5.47 -1.80 -10.25
N VAL A 121 -5.86 -2.49 -9.18
CA VAL A 121 -6.71 -3.67 -9.24
C VAL A 121 -7.87 -3.53 -8.26
N VAL A 122 -9.05 -3.94 -8.70
CA VAL A 122 -10.28 -3.88 -7.92
C VAL A 122 -10.47 -5.20 -7.17
N VAL A 123 -10.88 -5.12 -5.91
CA VAL A 123 -11.24 -6.29 -5.09
C VAL A 123 -12.56 -6.87 -5.60
N GLU A 124 -12.56 -8.17 -5.85
CA GLU A 124 -13.72 -8.95 -6.29
C GLU A 124 -14.38 -9.66 -5.12
N GLU A 125 -15.69 -9.88 -5.22
CA GLU A 125 -16.41 -10.72 -4.25
C GLU A 125 -15.88 -12.16 -4.32
N GLY A 126 -15.59 -12.72 -3.15
CA GLY A 126 -15.20 -14.11 -3.02
C GLY A 126 -16.38 -15.07 -3.22
N PRO A 127 -16.12 -16.38 -3.34
CA PRO A 127 -17.17 -17.39 -3.25
C PRO A 127 -17.99 -17.21 -1.96
N SER A 128 -19.28 -17.56 -1.99
CA SER A 128 -20.17 -17.34 -0.85
C SER A 128 -19.62 -17.94 0.45
N GLY A 129 -19.46 -17.10 1.48
CA GLY A 129 -18.91 -17.49 2.79
C GLY A 129 -17.38 -17.53 2.86
N CYS A 130 -16.67 -17.22 1.78
CA CYS A 130 -15.22 -17.05 1.74
C CYS A 130 -14.83 -15.56 1.76
N ALA A 131 -13.55 -15.29 2.00
CA ALA A 131 -12.99 -13.94 1.90
C ALA A 131 -12.99 -13.44 0.44
N ASN A 132 -12.98 -12.12 0.28
CA ASN A 132 -12.91 -11.47 -1.02
C ASN A 132 -11.54 -11.69 -1.66
N ILE A 133 -11.47 -11.56 -2.98
CA ILE A 133 -10.29 -11.96 -3.72
C ILE A 133 -9.83 -10.82 -4.62
N LEU A 134 -8.51 -10.67 -4.69
CA LEU A 134 -7.83 -9.83 -5.65
C LEU A 134 -6.96 -10.72 -6.54
N ARG A 135 -7.00 -10.51 -7.85
CA ARG A 135 -6.15 -11.24 -8.82
C ARG A 135 -5.50 -10.30 -9.81
N TYR A 136 -4.25 -10.58 -10.14
CA TYR A 136 -3.51 -9.87 -11.19
C TYR A 136 -2.55 -10.83 -11.90
N GLU A 137 -2.64 -10.86 -13.22
CA GLU A 137 -1.72 -11.62 -14.07
C GLU A 137 -0.55 -10.72 -14.47
N LEU A 138 0.64 -11.08 -14.01
CA LEU A 138 1.89 -10.40 -14.32
C LEU A 138 2.59 -11.10 -15.48
N ASP A 139 2.70 -10.41 -16.61
CA ASP A 139 3.58 -10.80 -17.71
C ASP A 139 5.01 -10.32 -17.42
N THR A 140 5.95 -11.27 -17.30
CA THR A 140 7.37 -10.98 -17.02
C THR A 140 8.21 -10.81 -18.30
N THR A 141 7.58 -10.71 -19.47
CA THR A 141 8.27 -10.48 -20.74
C THR A 141 9.06 -9.17 -20.69
N GLY A 142 10.37 -9.26 -20.98
CA GLY A 142 11.27 -8.11 -20.98
C GLY A 142 11.80 -7.69 -19.61
N PHE A 143 11.42 -8.40 -18.54
CA PHE A 143 11.99 -8.19 -17.21
C PHE A 143 13.43 -8.72 -17.16
N ALA A 144 14.31 -8.02 -16.45
CA ALA A 144 15.67 -8.51 -16.18
C ALA A 144 15.62 -9.67 -15.16
N PRO A 145 16.48 -10.70 -15.28
CA PRO A 145 16.64 -11.69 -14.22
C PRO A 145 17.13 -11.05 -12.93
N ASP A 146 16.37 -11.20 -11.84
CA ASP A 146 16.65 -10.64 -10.52
C ASP A 146 15.70 -11.23 -9.47
N GLU A 147 15.86 -10.83 -8.20
CA GLU A 147 14.81 -10.95 -7.20
C GLU A 147 13.85 -9.75 -7.27
N TYR A 148 12.56 -10.03 -7.36
CA TYR A 148 11.51 -9.02 -7.41
C TYR A 148 10.73 -8.98 -6.11
N GLN A 149 10.36 -7.77 -5.69
CA GLN A 149 9.44 -7.52 -4.60
C GLN A 149 8.09 -7.08 -5.18
N VAL A 150 7.03 -7.75 -4.72
CA VAL A 150 5.64 -7.39 -4.96
C VAL A 150 5.15 -6.66 -3.71
N VAL A 151 4.58 -5.47 -3.89
CA VAL A 151 3.96 -4.67 -2.85
C VAL A 151 2.53 -4.40 -3.28
N ILE A 152 1.57 -4.70 -2.41
CA ILE A 152 0.15 -4.45 -2.66
C ILE A 152 -0.34 -3.53 -1.55
N SER A 153 -0.66 -2.30 -1.91
CA SER A 153 -1.10 -1.27 -0.97
C SER A 153 -2.54 -0.83 -1.27
N GLY A 154 -3.33 -0.58 -0.22
CA GLY A 154 -4.70 -0.11 -0.41
C GLY A 154 -4.74 1.36 -0.84
N ILE A 155 -5.51 1.67 -1.88
CA ILE A 155 -5.77 3.06 -2.30
C ILE A 155 -6.95 3.60 -1.48
N THR A 156 -8.06 2.87 -1.48
CA THR A 156 -9.27 3.22 -0.71
C THR A 156 -9.07 3.01 0.79
N VAL A 157 -8.26 2.01 1.17
CA VAL A 157 -7.97 1.65 2.56
C VAL A 157 -6.45 1.64 2.78
N PRO A 158 -5.83 2.79 3.14
CA PRO A 158 -4.37 2.95 3.19
C PRO A 158 -3.64 2.02 4.18
N ALA A 159 -4.37 1.41 5.09
CA ALA A 159 -3.83 0.46 6.06
C ALA A 159 -3.60 -0.95 5.50
N PHE A 160 -4.15 -1.25 4.33
CA PHE A 160 -3.95 -2.54 3.67
C PHE A 160 -2.56 -2.56 3.03
N LEU A 161 -1.75 -3.55 3.40
CA LEU A 161 -0.42 -3.74 2.87
C LEU A 161 -0.06 -5.23 2.89
N GLU A 162 0.27 -5.76 1.72
CA GLU A 162 0.82 -7.11 1.56
C GLU A 162 2.12 -7.05 0.76
N THR A 163 3.04 -7.96 1.07
CA THR A 163 4.32 -8.05 0.36
C THR A 163 4.72 -9.49 0.11
N ALA A 164 5.26 -9.77 -1.06
CA ALA A 164 5.89 -11.05 -1.38
C ALA A 164 7.12 -10.85 -2.26
N THR A 165 7.92 -11.89 -2.41
CA THR A 165 9.06 -11.89 -3.33
C THR A 165 9.03 -13.11 -4.23
N PHE A 166 9.64 -12.98 -5.40
CA PHE A 166 9.94 -14.12 -6.28
C PHE A 166 11.29 -13.90 -6.99
N THR A 167 11.95 -15.00 -7.33
CA THR A 167 13.17 -14.98 -8.13
C THR A 167 12.81 -15.16 -9.60
N LEU A 168 13.34 -14.29 -10.47
CA LEU A 168 13.21 -14.40 -11.91
C LEU A 168 14.54 -14.82 -12.53
N LEU A 169 14.53 -15.96 -13.22
CA LEU A 169 15.66 -16.49 -13.96
C LEU A 169 15.64 -16.02 -15.42
N PRO A 170 16.75 -16.13 -16.15
CA PRO A 170 16.75 -15.92 -17.60
C PRO A 170 15.70 -16.78 -18.31
N ALA A 171 15.22 -16.27 -19.44
CA ALA A 171 14.35 -17.01 -20.36
C ALA A 171 14.97 -18.38 -20.70
N GLY A 172 14.10 -19.38 -20.89
CA GLY A 172 14.48 -20.77 -21.20
C GLY A 172 14.95 -21.00 -22.62
#